data_AF-A0A441V274-F1
#
_entry.id   AF-A0A441V274-F1
#
_cell.length_a   1.000
_cell.length_b   1.000
_cell.length_c   1.000
_cell.angle_alpha   90.00
_cell.angle_beta   90.00
_cell.angle_gamma   90.00
#
_symmetry.space_group_name_H-M   'P 1'
#
loop_
_entity.id
_entity.type
_entity.pdbx_description
1 polymer ?
#
loop_
_entity_poly.entity_id
_entity_poly.type
_entity_poly.pdbx_seq_one_letter_code
_entity_poly.pdbx_strand_id
1 'polypeptide(L)'
;VYVASAHFPAVRDTVLGRCSMCHAQEPSYEGIYHAPKGVMLDTDAGIAEQAREIYLQAGRSHAMPPANVTHITDKERALLVAWFEEAGK
;
A
#
# COMPACT_ATOMS: atom_id res chain seq x y z
N VAL A 1 -8.25 7.44 -11.79
CA VAL A 1 -8.94 6.13 -11.84
C VAL A 1 -8.91 5.44 -10.49
N TYR A 2 -7.73 5.11 -9.95
CA TYR A 2 -7.62 4.39 -8.67
C TYR A 2 -8.27 5.06 -7.45
N VAL A 3 -8.10 6.38 -7.28
CA VAL A 3 -8.74 7.14 -6.18
C VAL A 3 -10.28 7.12 -6.27
N ALA A 4 -10.84 7.02 -7.47
CA ALA A 4 -12.29 7.03 -7.69
C ALA A 4 -12.94 5.64 -7.49
N SER A 5 -12.15 4.59 -7.27
CA SER A 5 -12.67 3.24 -7.04
C SER A 5 -13.47 3.18 -5.74
N ALA A 6 -14.58 2.42 -5.74
CA ALA A 6 -15.35 2.15 -4.53
C ALA A 6 -14.54 1.41 -3.45
N HIS A 7 -13.48 0.68 -3.84
CA HIS A 7 -12.58 0.00 -2.91
C HIS A 7 -11.57 0.96 -2.26
N PHE A 8 -11.34 2.13 -2.85
CA PHE A 8 -10.24 3.01 -2.49
C PHE A 8 -10.23 3.43 -1.02
N PRO A 9 -11.36 3.77 -0.35
CA PRO A 9 -11.35 4.11 1.07
C PRO A 9 -10.74 2.99 1.94
N ALA A 10 -11.15 1.74 1.71
CA ALA A 10 -10.63 0.61 2.47
C ALA A 10 -9.16 0.30 2.12
N VAL A 11 -8.77 0.49 0.86
CA VAL A 11 -7.38 0.37 0.41
C VAL A 11 -6.50 1.41 1.07
N ARG A 12 -6.93 2.68 1.09
CA ARG A 12 -6.22 3.77 1.73
C ARG A 12 -5.99 3.45 3.21
N ASP A 13 -7.04 3.04 3.92
CA ASP A 13 -6.92 2.71 5.35
C ASP A 13 -5.96 1.52 5.58
N THR A 14 -6.01 0.52 4.70
CA THR A 14 -5.05 -0.60 4.70
C THR A 14 -3.61 -0.12 4.47
N VAL A 15 -3.38 0.71 3.46
CA VAL A 15 -2.03 1.17 3.11
C VAL A 15 -1.46 2.10 4.19
N LEU A 16 -2.27 3.01 4.73
CA LEU A 16 -1.88 3.86 5.85
C LEU A 16 -1.52 3.03 7.10
N GLY A 17 -2.32 2.00 7.41
CA GLY A 17 -2.08 1.14 8.57
C GLY A 17 -0.94 0.13 8.41
N ARG A 18 -0.61 -0.29 7.18
CA ARG A 18 0.32 -1.42 6.92
C ARG A 18 1.62 -1.01 6.24
N CYS A 19 1.67 0.12 5.56
CA CYS A 19 2.78 0.48 4.67
C CYS A 19 3.41 1.82 5.03
N SER A 20 2.61 2.83 5.39
CA SER A 20 3.05 4.22 5.47
C SER A 20 4.02 4.50 6.62
N MET A 21 4.07 3.66 7.66
CA MET A 21 5.10 3.78 8.71
C MET A 21 6.54 3.72 8.15
N CYS A 22 6.75 2.99 7.05
CA CYS A 22 8.03 2.91 6.35
C CYS A 22 8.08 3.78 5.09
N HIS A 23 6.92 3.98 4.44
CA HIS A 23 6.78 4.62 3.14
C HIS A 23 6.05 5.96 3.24
N ALA A 24 6.59 6.90 4.03
CA ALA A 24 6.07 8.24 4.22
C ALA A 24 7.14 9.31 4.05
N GLN A 25 6.72 10.57 3.95
CA GLN A 25 7.61 11.73 3.94
C GLN A 25 8.47 11.79 5.20
N GLU A 26 7.88 11.39 6.32
CA GLU A 26 8.53 11.24 7.62
C GLU A 26 8.23 9.83 8.14
N PRO A 27 9.07 8.82 7.79
CA PRO A 27 8.89 7.47 8.28
C PRO A 27 9.01 7.41 9.81
N SER A 28 8.20 6.53 10.42
CA SER A 28 8.13 6.35 11.87
C SER A 28 8.60 4.97 12.33
N TYR A 29 8.98 4.09 11.39
CA TYR A 29 9.52 2.77 11.69
C TYR A 29 11.01 2.84 12.05
N GLU A 30 11.40 2.21 13.16
CA GLU A 30 12.78 2.21 13.63
C GLU A 30 13.76 1.70 12.56
N GLY A 31 14.85 2.43 12.36
CA GLY A 31 15.86 2.12 11.34
C GLY A 31 15.50 2.53 9.91
N ILE A 32 14.31 3.12 9.68
CA ILE A 32 13.92 3.69 8.39
C ILE A 32 13.92 5.21 8.51
N TYR A 33 14.94 5.85 7.95
CA TYR A 33 15.10 7.32 7.99
C TYR A 33 14.52 8.02 6.74
N HIS A 34 14.36 7.27 5.64
CA HIS A 34 13.77 7.74 4.40
C HIS A 34 12.93 6.63 3.78
N ALA A 35 11.86 7.00 3.07
CA ALA A 35 11.02 6.04 2.37
C ALA A 35 11.86 5.16 1.42
N PRO A 36 11.84 3.82 1.59
CA PRO A 36 12.62 2.92 0.76
C PRO A 36 12.29 3.13 -0.72
N LYS A 37 13.33 3.28 -1.54
CA LYS A 37 13.23 3.54 -3.00
C LYS A 37 12.43 4.80 -3.37
N GLY A 38 12.18 5.72 -2.43
CA GLY A 38 11.35 6.90 -2.66
C GLY A 38 9.87 6.59 -2.87
N VAL A 39 9.40 5.41 -2.46
CA VAL A 39 7.98 5.04 -2.56
C VAL A 39 7.20 5.69 -1.42
N MET A 40 6.28 6.59 -1.77
CA MET A 40 5.51 7.42 -0.84
C MET A 40 4.05 6.98 -0.82
N LEU A 41 3.54 6.62 0.35
CA LEU A 41 2.25 5.97 0.57
C LEU A 41 1.43 6.64 1.69
N ASP A 42 1.80 7.85 2.10
CA ASP A 42 1.16 8.63 3.17
C ASP A 42 0.08 9.60 2.67
N THR A 43 -0.16 9.65 1.35
CA THR A 43 -1.21 10.47 0.74
C THR A 43 -2.01 9.66 -0.28
N ASP A 44 -3.27 10.05 -0.50
CA ASP A 44 -4.14 9.40 -1.50
C ASP A 44 -3.52 9.41 -2.91
N ALA A 45 -2.85 10.51 -3.26
CA ALA A 45 -2.14 10.64 -4.53
C ALA A 45 -0.97 9.67 -4.63
N GLY A 46 -0.11 9.60 -3.60
CA GLY A 46 1.04 8.66 -3.58
C GLY A 46 0.59 7.21 -3.63
N ILE A 47 -0.46 6.85 -2.90
CA ILE A 47 -1.07 5.50 -2.94
C ILE A 47 -1.54 5.17 -4.37
N ALA A 48 -2.22 6.10 -5.04
CA ALA A 48 -2.72 5.89 -6.39
C ALA A 48 -1.60 5.84 -7.44
N GLU A 49 -0.55 6.66 -7.30
CA GLU A 49 0.63 6.64 -8.16
C GLU A 49 1.38 5.31 -8.05
N GLN A 50 1.42 4.72 -6.86
CA GLN A 50 2.10 3.46 -6.56
C GLN A 50 1.18 2.22 -6.67
N ALA A 51 -0.03 2.36 -7.22
CA ALA A 51 -1.03 1.29 -7.25
C ALA A 51 -0.49 -0.05 -7.80
N ARG A 52 0.30 0.01 -8.87
CA ARG A 52 0.93 -1.18 -9.47
C ARG A 52 1.92 -1.87 -8.52
N GLU A 53 2.74 -1.10 -7.82
CA GLU A 53 3.72 -1.67 -6.89
C GLU A 53 3.04 -2.21 -5.63
N ILE A 54 2.01 -1.53 -5.12
CA ILE A 54 1.17 -2.05 -4.03
C ILE A 54 0.55 -3.40 -4.44
N TYR A 55 -0.01 -3.49 -5.64
CA TYR A 55 -0.56 -4.73 -6.21
C TYR A 55 0.48 -5.86 -6.26
N LEU A 56 1.65 -5.61 -6.85
CA LEU A 56 2.67 -6.64 -7.03
C LEU A 56 3.30 -7.07 -5.70
N GLN A 57 3.72 -6.10 -4.88
CA GLN A 57 4.55 -6.35 -3.70
C GLN A 57 3.71 -6.79 -2.50
N ALA A 58 2.59 -6.13 -2.22
CA ALA A 58 1.75 -6.44 -1.05
C ALA A 58 0.59 -7.37 -1.41
N GLY A 59 -0.04 -7.17 -2.56
CA GLY A 59 -1.15 -8.01 -3.01
C GLY A 59 -0.71 -9.40 -3.48
N ARG A 60 0.07 -9.47 -4.56
CA ARG A 60 0.26 -10.70 -5.35
C ARG A 60 1.43 -11.59 -4.92
N SER A 61 2.55 -10.99 -4.50
CA SER A 61 3.79 -11.71 -4.14
C SER A 61 4.03 -11.83 -2.65
N HIS A 62 3.30 -11.05 -1.83
CA HIS A 62 3.47 -10.95 -0.38
C HIS A 62 4.88 -10.49 0.06
N ALA A 63 5.69 -9.96 -0.86
CA ALA A 63 7.03 -9.45 -0.58
C ALA A 63 7.01 -8.30 0.44
N MET A 64 5.92 -7.53 0.47
CA MET A 64 5.71 -6.43 1.41
C MET A 64 4.51 -6.70 2.33
N PRO A 65 4.59 -6.23 3.59
CA PRO A 65 5.79 -5.77 4.29
C PRO A 65 6.80 -6.92 4.47
N PRO A 66 8.12 -6.64 4.59
CA PRO A 66 9.13 -7.67 4.82
C PRO A 66 8.78 -8.46 6.08
N ALA A 67 8.86 -9.80 6.02
CA ALA A 67 8.49 -10.70 7.11
C ALA A 67 7.08 -10.46 7.70
N ASN A 68 6.19 -9.77 6.97
CA ASN A 68 4.88 -9.34 7.43
C ASN A 68 4.91 -8.56 8.76
N VAL A 69 5.91 -7.69 8.98
CA VAL A 69 6.12 -6.97 10.26
C VAL A 69 4.95 -6.08 10.70
N THR A 70 4.06 -5.65 9.79
CA THR A 70 2.86 -4.86 10.13
C THR A 70 1.58 -5.70 10.21
N HIS A 71 1.72 -7.02 10.11
CA HIS A 71 0.63 -8.00 10.19
C HIS A 71 -0.50 -7.71 9.21
N ILE A 72 -0.18 -7.37 7.95
CA ILE A 72 -1.19 -7.30 6.91
C ILE A 72 -1.80 -8.70 6.71
N THR A 73 -3.12 -8.74 6.65
CA THR A 73 -3.93 -9.95 6.59
C THR A 73 -4.19 -10.37 5.15
N ASP A 74 -4.53 -11.64 4.93
CA ASP A 74 -4.88 -12.14 3.59
C ASP A 74 -6.11 -11.41 3.00
N LYS A 75 -7.04 -10.99 3.85
CA LYS A 75 -8.21 -10.19 3.43
C LYS A 75 -7.80 -8.81 2.92
N GLU A 76 -6.88 -8.13 3.62
CA GLU A 76 -6.33 -6.85 3.17
C GLU A 76 -5.54 -7.02 1.87
N ARG A 77 -4.76 -8.10 1.71
CA ARG A 77 -4.06 -8.39 0.44
C ARG A 77 -5.03 -8.62 -0.71
N ALA A 78 -6.09 -9.39 -0.49
CA ALA A 78 -7.15 -9.61 -1.48
C ALA A 78 -7.86 -8.31 -1.88
N LEU A 79 -8.05 -7.38 -0.93
CA LEU A 79 -8.59 -6.05 -1.21
C LEU A 79 -7.67 -5.25 -2.14
N LEU A 80 -6.36 -5.26 -1.92
CA LEU A 80 -5.39 -4.57 -2.79
C LEU A 80 -5.40 -5.13 -4.22
N VAL A 81 -5.54 -6.46 -4.35
CA VAL A 81 -5.69 -7.14 -5.64
C VAL A 81 -6.96 -6.70 -6.36
N ALA A 82 -8.10 -6.79 -5.68
CA ALA A 82 -9.40 -6.44 -6.26
C ALA A 82 -9.44 -4.96 -6.70
N TRP A 83 -8.95 -4.05 -5.86
CA TRP A 83 -8.87 -2.63 -6.20
C TRP A 83 -8.09 -2.36 -7.48
N PHE A 84 -6.91 -2.97 -7.64
CA PHE A 84 -6.08 -2.76 -8.82
C PHE A 84 -6.73 -3.34 -10.09
N GLU A 85 -7.26 -4.57 -10.00
CA GLU A 85 -7.84 -5.29 -11.15
C GLU A 85 -9.20 -4.75 -11.59
N GLU A 86 -9.96 -4.11 -10.68
CA GLU A 86 -11.27 -3.55 -10.97
C GLU A 86 -11.26 -2.06 -11.27
N ALA A 87 -10.23 -1.31 -10.87
CA ALA A 87 -10.18 0.13 -11.11
C ALA A 87 -10.20 0.49 -12.61
N GLY A 88 -9.73 -0.37 -13.50
CA GLY A 88 -9.74 -0.16 -14.96
C GLY A 88 -10.99 -0.66 -15.69
N LYS A 89 -12.00 -1.15 -14.96
CA LYS A 89 -13.29 -1.59 -15.51
C LYS A 89 -14.32 -0.48 -15.38
#